data_AF-A0A7J6UIT1-F1
#
_entry.id   AF-A0A7J6UIT1-F1
#
_cell.length_a   1.000
_cell.length_b   1.000
_cell.length_c   1.000
_cell.angle_alpha   90.00
_cell.angle_beta   90.00
_cell.angle_gamma   90.00
#
_symmetry.space_group_name_H-M   'P 1'
#
loop_
_entity.id
_entity.type
_entity.pdbx_description
1 polymer ?
#
loop_
_entity_poly.entity_id
_entity_poly.type
_entity_poly.pdbx_seq_one_letter_code
_entity_poly.pdbx_strand_id
1 'polypeptide(L)' 'MIQQLRKSLKDTGRLVLVDFWRDPNKSTREDKTWVIEHLRADKDVFVEEIRSEGFDVVAEPDIEGLIENYVVIFKKA' A
#
# COMPACT_ATOMS: atom_id res chain seq x y z
N MET A 1 -14.32 -3.50 -3.37
CA MET A 1 -13.52 -2.74 -4.36
C MET A 1 -12.41 -3.60 -4.97
N ILE A 2 -11.52 -4.19 -4.17
CA ILE A 2 -10.35 -4.98 -4.63
C ILE A 2 -10.76 -6.16 -5.55
N GLN A 3 -11.85 -6.86 -5.22
CA GLN A 3 -12.39 -7.92 -6.09
C GLN A 3 -12.71 -7.45 -7.52
N GLN A 4 -13.21 -6.23 -7.68
CA GLN A 4 -13.52 -5.68 -9.00
C GLN A 4 -12.23 -5.30 -9.75
N LEU A 5 -11.20 -4.83 -9.04
CA LEU A 5 -9.87 -4.61 -9.62
C LEU A 5 -9.27 -5.94 -10.11
N ARG A 6 -9.36 -7.02 -9.31
CA ARG A 6 -8.90 -8.36 -9.72
C ARG A 6 -9.61 -8.86 -10.98
N LYS A 7 -10.93 -8.67 -11.06
CA LYS A 7 -11.72 -9.08 -12.26
C LYS A 7 -11.30 -8.32 -13.52
N SER A 8 -11.00 -7.02 -13.39
CA SER A 8 -10.67 -6.16 -14.54
C SER A 8 -9.19 -6.19 -14.95
N LEU A 9 -8.29 -6.61 -14.07
CA LEU A 9 -6.86 -6.66 -14.35
C LEU A 9 -6.54 -7.81 -15.32
N LYS A 10 -5.60 -7.63 -16.25
CA LYS A 10 -5.06 -8.75 -17.06
C LYS A 10 -4.18 -9.66 -16.20
N ASP A 11 -3.96 -10.90 -16.61
CA ASP A 11 -3.11 -11.83 -15.83
C ASP A 11 -1.64 -11.41 -15.80
N THR A 12 -1.20 -10.66 -16.81
CA THR A 12 0.13 -10.02 -16.83
C THR A 12 0.17 -8.67 -16.09
N GLY A 13 -0.98 -8.17 -15.64
CA GLY A 13 -1.10 -6.87 -14.98
C GLY A 13 -0.49 -6.84 -13.58
N ARG A 14 -0.39 -5.63 -13.02
CA ARG A 14 0.04 -5.40 -11.64
C ARG A 14 -0.95 -4.48 -10.94
N LEU A 15 -1.16 -4.74 -9.66
CA LEU A 15 -1.79 -3.79 -8.74
C LEU A 15 -0.66 -3.15 -7.93
N VAL A 16 -0.64 -1.83 -7.81
CA VAL A 16 0.38 -1.10 -7.05
C VAL A 16 -0.33 -0.34 -5.94
N LEU A 17 -0.01 -0.67 -4.69
CA LEU A 17 -0.43 0.09 -3.52
C LEU A 17 0.64 1.14 -3.23
N VAL A 18 0.25 2.41 -3.21
CA VAL A 18 1.06 3.53 -2.74
C VAL A 18 0.26 4.22 -1.65
N ASP A 19 0.77 4.20 -0.42
CA ASP A 19 0.09 4.79 0.72
C ASP A 19 1.11 5.31 1.75
N PHE A 20 0.65 6.00 2.77
CA PHE A 20 1.49 6.61 3.81
C PHE A 20 1.82 5.63 4.93
N TRP A 21 3.02 5.77 5.49
CA TRP A 21 3.34 5.10 6.74
C TRP A 21 2.51 5.68 7.89
N ARG A 22 1.80 4.82 8.61
CA ARG A 22 1.17 5.14 9.89
C ARG A 22 2.20 5.18 11.02
N ASP A 23 3.20 6.05 10.86
CA ASP A 23 4.35 6.20 11.76
C ASP A 23 4.77 7.68 11.83
N PRO A 24 4.61 8.36 12.99
CA PRO A 24 5.03 9.74 13.18
C PRO A 24 6.51 10.00 12.87
N ASN A 25 7.37 8.99 12.97
CA ASN A 25 8.80 9.13 12.69
C ASN A 25 9.10 9.27 11.19
N LYS A 26 8.20 8.81 10.33
CA LYS A 26 8.34 8.88 8.88
C LYS A 26 7.65 10.10 8.26
N SER A 27 6.89 10.87 9.04
CA SER A 27 6.29 12.09 8.53
C SER A 27 7.26 13.27 8.53
N THR A 28 7.29 13.99 7.42
CA THR A 28 8.00 15.24 7.20
C THR A 28 7.18 16.47 7.58
N ARG A 29 5.91 16.30 8.00
CA ARG A 29 5.05 17.40 8.45
C ARG A 29 5.41 17.86 9.86
N GLU A 30 5.10 19.12 10.16
CA GLU A 30 5.29 19.70 11.50
C GLU A 30 4.36 19.04 12.51
N ASP A 31 3.05 19.02 12.21
CA ASP A 31 2.11 18.19 12.95
C ASP A 31 2.23 16.74 12.46
N LYS A 32 2.70 15.85 13.34
CA LYS A 32 2.91 14.43 13.05
C LYS A 32 1.76 13.55 13.52
N THR A 33 0.78 14.05 14.27
CA THR A 33 -0.34 13.21 14.73
C THR A 33 -1.28 12.85 13.57
N TRP A 34 -1.25 13.62 12.49
CA TRP A 34 -2.09 13.38 11.31
C TRP A 34 -1.99 11.94 10.78
N VAL A 35 -0.79 11.32 10.77
CA VAL A 35 -0.65 9.95 10.29
C VAL A 35 -1.38 8.94 11.19
N ILE A 36 -1.53 9.23 12.48
CA ILE A 36 -2.23 8.35 13.42
C ILE A 36 -3.75 8.57 13.35
N GLU A 37 -4.18 9.82 13.19
CA GLU A 37 -5.59 10.23 13.23
C GLU A 37 -6.31 10.04 11.89
N HIS A 38 -5.60 10.23 10.76
CA HIS A 38 -6.20 10.17 9.43
C HIS A 38 -6.03 8.83 8.74
N LEU A 39 -4.92 8.13 8.98
CA LEU A 39 -4.69 6.83 8.34
C LEU A 39 -5.45 5.74 9.10
N ARG A 40 -6.24 4.98 8.34
CA ARG A 40 -7.09 3.91 8.86
C ARG A 40 -6.29 2.79 9.52
N ALA A 41 -5.17 2.39 8.92
CA ALA A 41 -4.39 1.24 9.33
C ALA A 41 -2.93 1.37 8.88
N ASP A 42 -2.08 0.44 9.30
CA ASP A 42 -0.70 0.32 8.84
C ASP A 42 -0.59 -0.45 7.51
N LYS A 43 0.64 -0.54 6.99
CA LYS A 43 0.95 -1.26 5.74
C LYS A 43 0.46 -2.71 5.79
N ASP A 44 0.74 -3.42 6.88
CA ASP A 44 0.55 -4.87 6.95
C ASP A 44 -0.94 -5.23 6.88
N VAL A 45 -1.80 -4.41 7.48
CA VAL A 45 -3.26 -4.57 7.35
C VAL A 45 -3.72 -4.40 5.90
N PHE A 46 -3.29 -3.35 5.20
CA PHE A 46 -3.68 -3.13 3.80
C PHE A 46 -3.12 -4.21 2.86
N VAL A 47 -1.89 -4.64 3.10
CA VAL A 47 -1.26 -5.74 2.35
C VAL A 47 -2.08 -7.02 2.52
N GLU A 48 -2.47 -7.35 3.74
CA GLU A 48 -3.22 -8.60 4.00
C GLU A 48 -4.64 -8.54 3.44
N GLU A 49 -5.31 -7.40 3.49
CA GLU A 49 -6.61 -7.20 2.81
C GLU A 49 -6.49 -7.47 1.30
N ILE A 50 -5.44 -6.96 0.64
CA ILE A 50 -5.19 -7.23 -0.79
C ILE A 50 -4.87 -8.71 -1.03
N ARG A 51 -4.04 -9.33 -0.19
CA ARG A 51 -3.70 -10.75 -0.32
C ARG A 51 -4.91 -11.66 -0.17
N SER A 52 -5.78 -11.37 0.79
CA SER A 52 -7.03 -12.12 1.03
C SER A 52 -7.97 -12.13 -0.18
N GLU A 53 -7.83 -11.16 -1.09
CA GLU A 53 -8.61 -11.03 -2.31
C GLU A 53 -7.93 -11.67 -3.54
N GLY A 54 -6.91 -12.50 -3.30
CA GLY A 54 -6.23 -13.29 -4.32
C GLY A 54 -5.10 -12.55 -5.03
N PHE A 55 -4.28 -11.82 -4.30
CA PHE A 55 -3.07 -11.19 -4.85
C PHE A 55 -1.83 -11.67 -4.11
N ASP A 56 -0.71 -11.74 -4.83
CA ASP A 56 0.60 -12.04 -4.26
C ASP A 56 1.51 -10.83 -4.35
N VAL A 57 2.31 -10.58 -3.30
CA VAL A 57 3.37 -9.56 -3.32
C VAL A 57 4.47 -9.99 -4.28
N VAL A 58 4.88 -9.06 -5.14
CA VAL A 58 5.97 -9.22 -6.10
C VAL A 58 7.21 -8.46 -5.63
N ALA A 59 7.04 -7.24 -5.15
CA ALA A 59 8.13 -6.38 -4.72
C ALA A 59 7.63 -5.26 -3.79
N GLU A 60 8.53 -4.78 -2.95
CA GLU A 60 8.34 -3.60 -2.10
C GLU A 60 9.52 -2.64 -2.35
N PRO A 61 9.53 -1.93 -3.48
CA PRO A 61 10.66 -1.08 -3.83
C PRO A 61 10.67 0.20 -2.98
N ASP A 62 11.86 0.59 -2.53
CA ASP A 62 12.10 1.95 -2.08
C ASP A 62 12.20 2.87 -3.31
N ILE A 63 11.38 3.93 -3.34
CA ILE A 63 11.34 4.88 -4.45
C ILE A 63 11.91 6.21 -3.99
N GLU A 64 12.94 6.68 -4.71
CA GLU A 64 13.55 7.99 -4.44
C GLU A 64 12.49 9.10 -4.52
N GLY A 65 12.43 9.93 -3.48
CA GLY A 65 11.45 11.01 -3.34
C GLY A 65 10.14 10.62 -2.63
N LEU A 66 9.83 9.32 -2.46
CA LEU A 66 8.71 8.86 -1.63
C LEU A 66 9.17 8.59 -0.20
N ILE A 67 9.33 9.66 0.58
CA ILE A 67 9.88 9.60 1.95
C ILE A 67 8.83 9.14 2.96
N GLU A 68 7.60 9.67 2.87
CA GLU A 68 6.52 9.38 3.83
C GLU A 68 5.67 8.16 3.42
N ASN A 69 5.95 7.56 2.27
CA ASN A 69 5.12 6.53 1.65
C ASN A 69 5.82 5.18 1.57
N TYR A 70 5.02 4.14 1.34
CA TYR A 70 5.50 2.82 0.92
C TYR A 70 4.86 2.43 -0.40
N VAL A 71 5.54 1.54 -1.12
CA VAL A 71 5.05 0.96 -2.36
C VAL A 71 5.05 -0.56 -2.23
N VAL A 72 3.91 -1.18 -2.53
CA VAL A 72 3.81 -2.65 -2.65
C VAL A 72 3.22 -3.00 -4.00
N ILE A 73 3.95 -3.82 -4.75
CA ILE A 73 3.56 -4.29 -6.07
C ILE A 73 3.01 -5.70 -5.94
N PHE A 74 1.81 -5.92 -6.48
CA PHE A 74 1.13 -7.20 -6.46
C PHE A 74 0.88 -7.72 -7.87
N LYS A 75 0.81 -9.05 -7.98
CA LYS A 75 0.26 -9.76 -9.13
C LYS A 75 -1.00 -10.52 -8.71
N LYS A 76 -1.82 -10.91 -9.69
CA LYS A 76 -2.84 -11.93 -9.44
C LYS A 76 -2.17 -13.22 -8.98
N ALA A 77 -2.68 -13.80 -7.88
CA ALA A 77 -2.48 -15.21 -7.57
C ALA A 77 -3.21 -16.07 -8.61
#